data_AF-A0A359B6N4-F1
#
_entry.id   AF-A0A359B6N4-F1
#
_cell.length_a   1.000
_cell.length_b   1.000
_cell.length_c   1.000
_cell.angle_alpha   90.00
_cell.angle_beta   90.00
_cell.angle_gamma   90.00
#
_symmetry.space_group_name_H-M   'P 1'
#
loop_
_entity.id
_entity.type
_entity.pdbx_description
1 polymer ?
#
loop_
_entity_poly.entity_id
_entity_poly.type
_entity_poly.pdbx_seq_one_letter_code
_entity_poly.pdbx_strand_id
1 'polypeptide(L)'
;MSRPNLNNLTVGDQRLLASLIQQYVTPEIVDLHWNAAQAGAHRDPVMFLTFHREFIGGLEAFLSEQGYPQFVPLPAWNPAEPIPMEFNIPNFGPRRLRNLNPNVSFSPDFDPENLSSFRTVAELGDALMSRHNLVHQRIGGIMNDMRMAPLAPIFWPFHGFIDDIYANWQTI
;
A
#
# COMPACT_ATOMS: atom_id res chain seq x y z
N MET A 1 10.46 -5.02 -12.49
CA MET A 1 11.47 -4.39 -11.60
C MET A 1 10.83 -4.29 -10.23
N SER A 2 11.51 -4.71 -9.17
CA SER A 2 10.97 -4.58 -7.81
C SER A 2 11.07 -3.12 -7.35
N ARG A 3 10.03 -2.64 -6.65
CA ARG A 3 9.98 -1.32 -6.02
C ARG A 3 11.10 -1.20 -4.97
N PRO A 4 11.73 -0.01 -4.82
CA PRO A 4 12.66 0.22 -3.72
C PRO A 4 12.00 -0.02 -2.36
N ASN A 5 12.74 -0.57 -1.39
CA ASN A 5 12.24 -0.67 -0.02
C ASN A 5 12.20 0.72 0.64
N LEU A 6 11.02 1.13 1.13
CA LEU A 6 10.81 2.37 1.87
C LEU A 6 11.77 2.55 3.05
N ASN A 7 12.04 1.47 3.79
CA ASN A 7 12.88 1.49 4.99
C ASN A 7 14.37 1.71 4.67
N ASN A 8 14.77 1.51 3.42
CA ASN A 8 16.15 1.77 2.95
C ASN A 8 16.36 3.19 2.44
N LEU A 9 15.31 3.99 2.30
CA LEU A 9 15.44 5.40 1.93
C LEU A 9 16.08 6.21 3.06
N THR A 10 16.70 7.33 2.71
CA THR A 10 17.17 8.28 3.72
C THR A 10 15.99 8.88 4.48
N VAL A 11 16.21 9.32 5.72
CA VAL A 11 15.20 10.06 6.50
C VAL A 11 14.68 11.28 5.75
N GLY A 12 15.54 11.95 4.98
CA GLY A 12 15.16 13.09 4.13
C GLY A 12 14.19 12.68 3.02
N ASP A 13 14.50 11.59 2.33
CA ASP A 13 13.66 11.06 1.26
C ASP A 13 12.34 10.50 1.78
N GLN A 14 12.33 9.82 2.93
CA GLN A 14 11.11 9.36 3.59
C GLN A 14 10.19 10.54 3.93
N ARG A 15 10.74 11.61 4.51
CA ARG A 15 9.98 12.81 4.85
C ARG A 15 9.44 13.51 3.60
N LEU A 16 10.27 13.63 2.56
CA LEU A 16 9.85 14.23 1.29
C LEU A 16 8.73 13.42 0.65
N LEU A 17 8.88 12.11 0.54
CA LEU A 17 7.87 11.23 -0.03
C LEU A 17 6.55 11.28 0.76
N ALA A 18 6.60 11.20 2.10
CA ALA A 18 5.41 11.34 2.94
C ALA A 18 4.69 12.69 2.69
N SER A 19 5.45 13.78 2.55
CA SER A 19 4.92 15.12 2.27
C SER A 19 4.27 15.22 0.88
N LEU A 20 4.84 14.57 -0.13
CA LEU A 20 4.30 14.51 -1.49
C LEU A 20 3.01 13.68 -1.53
N ILE A 21 2.96 12.56 -0.82
CA ILE A 21 1.75 11.75 -0.68
C ILE A 21 0.64 12.58 -0.02
N GLN A 22 0.93 13.32 1.07
CA GLN A 22 -0.07 14.17 1.70
C GLN A 22 -0.60 15.29 0.78
N GLN A 23 0.21 15.77 -0.17
CA GLN A 23 -0.24 16.74 -1.19
C GLN A 23 -1.14 16.09 -2.24
N TYR A 24 -0.85 14.84 -2.61
CA TYR A 24 -1.65 14.08 -3.57
C TYR A 24 -3.03 13.69 -3.02
N VAL A 25 -3.11 13.30 -1.74
CA VAL A 25 -4.35 12.75 -1.16
C VAL A 25 -5.35 13.86 -0.82
N THR A 26 -6.15 14.22 -1.83
CA THR A 26 -7.30 15.13 -1.70
C THR A 26 -8.58 14.37 -1.31
N PRO A 27 -9.68 15.06 -0.94
CA PRO A 27 -10.98 14.43 -0.73
C PRO A 27 -11.45 13.60 -1.93
N GLU A 28 -11.17 14.05 -3.15
CA GLU A 28 -11.52 13.34 -4.38
C GLU A 28 -10.79 12.00 -4.50
N ILE A 29 -9.50 11.95 -4.11
CA ILE A 29 -8.71 10.71 -4.07
C ILE A 29 -9.25 9.75 -3.00
N VAL A 30 -9.66 10.27 -1.85
CA VAL A 30 -10.29 9.47 -0.79
C VAL A 30 -11.64 8.91 -1.26
N ASP A 31 -12.47 9.73 -1.92
CA ASP A 31 -13.75 9.30 -2.44
C ASP A 31 -13.60 8.32 -3.62
N LEU A 32 -12.55 8.43 -4.43
CA LEU A 32 -12.22 7.45 -5.47
C LEU A 32 -12.04 6.04 -4.87
N HIS A 33 -11.23 5.93 -3.82
CA HIS A 33 -11.05 4.67 -3.08
C HIS A 33 -12.37 4.17 -2.48
N TRP A 34 -13.14 5.06 -1.84
CA TRP A 34 -14.41 4.70 -1.22
C TRP A 34 -15.45 4.20 -2.25
N ASN A 35 -15.54 4.85 -3.40
CA ASN A 35 -16.45 4.47 -4.47
C ASN A 35 -16.05 3.12 -5.07
N ALA A 36 -14.76 2.86 -5.26
CA ALA A 36 -14.28 1.55 -5.69
C ALA A 36 -14.56 0.44 -4.67
N ALA A 37 -14.39 0.72 -3.37
CA ALA A 37 -14.74 -0.20 -2.30
C ALA A 37 -16.24 -0.54 -2.29
N GLN A 38 -17.11 0.44 -2.54
CA GLN A 38 -18.55 0.22 -2.71
C GLN A 38 -18.88 -0.60 -3.97
N ALA A 39 -18.12 -0.40 -5.06
CA ALA A 39 -18.28 -1.10 -6.32
C ALA A 39 -17.75 -2.55 -6.31
N GLY A 40 -16.92 -2.93 -5.32
CA GLY A 40 -16.47 -4.31 -5.13
C GLY A 40 -14.97 -4.50 -4.98
N ALA A 41 -14.15 -3.44 -5.05
CA ALA A 41 -12.68 -3.55 -4.99
C ALA A 41 -12.11 -4.13 -3.68
N HIS A 42 -12.96 -4.35 -2.67
CA HIS A 42 -12.61 -4.98 -1.39
C HIS A 42 -13.39 -6.29 -1.14
N ARG A 43 -13.98 -6.87 -2.19
CA ARG A 43 -14.79 -8.10 -2.13
C ARG A 43 -14.52 -9.01 -3.33
N ASP A 44 -14.21 -8.43 -4.47
CA ASP A 44 -13.78 -9.14 -5.67
C ASP A 44 -12.24 -9.21 -5.70
N PRO A 45 -11.64 -10.40 -5.65
CA PRO A 45 -10.19 -10.59 -5.65
C PRO A 45 -9.45 -10.00 -6.85
N VAL A 46 -10.06 -10.03 -8.03
CA VAL A 46 -9.42 -9.51 -9.26
C VAL A 46 -9.48 -8.00 -9.24
N MET A 47 -10.66 -7.43 -8.93
CA MET A 47 -10.84 -5.99 -8.81
C MET A 47 -9.97 -5.41 -7.70
N PHE A 48 -9.75 -6.13 -6.59
CA PHE A 48 -8.84 -5.74 -5.53
C PHE A 48 -7.44 -5.46 -6.08
N LEU A 49 -6.87 -6.39 -6.85
CA LEU A 49 -5.52 -6.21 -7.38
C LEU A 49 -5.47 -5.15 -8.49
N THR A 50 -6.42 -5.15 -9.42
CA THR A 50 -6.39 -4.21 -10.55
C THR A 50 -6.66 -2.78 -10.12
N PHE A 51 -7.65 -2.55 -9.25
CA PHE A 51 -7.96 -1.20 -8.75
C PHE A 51 -6.79 -0.61 -7.96
N HIS A 52 -6.21 -1.34 -7.00
CA HIS A 52 -5.13 -0.78 -6.18
C HIS A 52 -3.88 -0.50 -7.01
N ARG A 53 -3.57 -1.32 -8.03
CA ARG A 53 -2.51 -1.02 -9.01
C ARG A 53 -2.77 0.30 -9.74
N GLU A 54 -3.95 0.49 -10.29
CA GLU A 54 -4.32 1.74 -10.98
C GLU A 54 -4.29 2.94 -10.02
N PHE A 55 -4.72 2.74 -8.78
CA PHE A 55 -4.72 3.77 -7.75
C PHE A 55 -3.30 4.23 -7.41
N ILE A 56 -2.35 3.30 -7.24
CA ILE A 56 -0.92 3.61 -7.06
C ILE A 56 -0.37 4.32 -8.30
N GLY A 57 -0.76 3.88 -9.50
CA GLY A 57 -0.32 4.50 -10.76
C GLY A 57 -0.69 5.99 -10.85
N GLY A 58 -1.82 6.39 -10.26
CA GLY A 58 -2.20 7.81 -10.13
C GLY A 58 -1.21 8.62 -9.29
N LEU A 59 -0.75 8.07 -8.15
CA LEU A 59 0.28 8.71 -7.33
C LEU A 59 1.64 8.74 -8.05
N GLU A 60 2.02 7.67 -8.74
CA GLU A 60 3.28 7.61 -9.50
C GLU A 60 3.32 8.63 -10.66
N ALA A 61 2.19 8.81 -11.35
CA ALA A 61 2.05 9.86 -12.36
C ALA A 61 2.23 11.24 -11.73
N PHE A 62 1.55 11.52 -10.62
CA PHE A 62 1.71 12.77 -9.87
C PHE A 62 3.16 13.00 -9.44
N LEU A 63 3.84 12.00 -8.88
CA LEU A 63 5.25 12.11 -8.46
C LEU A 63 6.16 12.45 -9.65
N SER A 64 5.94 11.82 -10.79
CA SER A 64 6.69 12.10 -12.03
C SER A 64 6.45 13.53 -12.52
N GLU A 65 5.18 13.98 -12.55
CA GLU A 65 4.79 15.33 -12.97
C GLU A 65 5.32 16.43 -12.05
N GLN A 66 5.43 16.15 -10.75
CA GLN A 66 6.05 17.05 -9.76
C GLN A 66 7.58 17.06 -9.82
N GLY A 67 8.20 16.30 -10.72
CA GLY A 67 9.65 16.26 -10.89
C GLY A 67 10.37 15.34 -9.91
N TYR A 68 9.68 14.33 -9.37
CA TYR A 68 10.25 13.34 -8.45
C TYR A 68 10.28 11.90 -9.03
N PRO A 69 10.86 11.68 -10.22
CA PRO A 69 10.90 10.35 -10.84
C PRO A 69 11.73 9.34 -10.03
N GLN A 70 12.58 9.78 -9.11
CA GLN A 70 13.32 8.89 -8.20
C GLN A 70 12.42 8.08 -7.26
N PHE A 71 11.17 8.51 -7.06
CA PHE A 71 10.16 7.77 -6.31
C PHE A 71 9.23 6.97 -7.22
N VAL A 72 9.61 6.75 -8.48
CA VAL A 72 8.83 5.97 -9.45
C VAL A 72 9.69 4.82 -9.99
N PRO A 73 9.31 3.55 -9.75
CA PRO A 73 8.08 3.12 -9.09
C PRO A 73 8.05 3.46 -7.59
N LEU A 74 6.85 3.66 -7.04
CA LEU A 74 6.63 4.04 -5.63
C LEU A 74 7.34 3.05 -4.70
N PRO A 75 8.20 3.53 -3.77
CA PRO A 75 8.84 2.68 -2.78
C PRO A 75 7.81 1.88 -1.96
N ALA A 76 8.04 0.58 -1.83
CA ALA A 76 7.16 -0.37 -1.15
C ALA A 76 7.55 -0.51 0.32
N TRP A 77 6.57 -0.74 1.20
CA TRP A 77 6.79 -1.03 2.61
C TRP A 77 6.34 -2.45 2.95
N ASN A 78 7.28 -3.28 3.42
CA ASN A 78 7.00 -4.62 3.92
C ASN A 78 6.43 -4.52 5.36
N PRO A 79 5.20 -5.03 5.62
CA PRO A 79 4.58 -4.93 6.95
C PRO A 79 5.20 -5.84 8.03
N ALA A 80 6.22 -6.63 7.68
CA ALA A 80 7.12 -7.26 8.64
C ALA A 80 8.13 -6.28 9.26
N GLU A 81 8.30 -5.09 8.66
CA GLU A 81 9.20 -4.04 9.13
C GLU A 81 8.40 -2.94 9.86
N PRO A 82 9.01 -2.23 10.85
CA PRO A 82 8.38 -1.07 11.45
C PRO A 82 8.06 0.03 10.42
N ILE A 83 6.94 0.72 10.61
CA ILE A 83 6.58 1.93 9.87
C ILE A 83 7.62 3.02 10.17
N PRO A 84 8.28 3.62 9.16
CA PRO A 84 9.18 4.75 9.38
C PRO A 84 8.49 5.90 10.09
N MET A 85 9.20 6.61 10.97
CA MET A 85 8.58 7.65 11.81
C MET A 85 7.99 8.80 10.97
N GLU A 86 8.58 9.08 9.82
CA GLU A 86 8.13 10.03 8.81
C GLU A 86 6.75 9.70 8.25
N PHE A 87 6.35 8.42 8.31
CA PHE A 87 5.06 7.90 7.85
C PHE A 87 4.07 7.67 9.01
N ASN A 88 4.45 7.98 10.25
CA ASN A 88 3.54 7.97 11.40
C ASN A 88 2.62 9.19 11.36
N ILE A 89 1.70 9.20 10.41
CA ILE A 89 0.78 10.30 10.15
C ILE A 89 -0.63 9.71 9.92
N PRO A 90 -1.66 10.18 10.65
CA PRO A 90 -1.57 11.10 11.79
C PRO A 90 -0.94 10.42 13.02
N ASN A 91 -0.14 11.17 13.80
CA ASN A 91 0.45 10.70 15.06
C ASN A 91 -0.32 11.17 16.32
N PHE A 92 -1.31 12.04 16.18
CA PHE A 92 -2.13 12.53 17.29
C PHE A 92 -3.64 12.43 17.00
N GLY A 93 -4.45 12.64 18.04
CA GLY A 93 -5.90 12.60 17.95
C GLY A 93 -6.49 11.18 17.96
N PRO A 94 -7.82 11.05 17.75
CA PRO A 94 -8.54 9.78 17.82
C PRO A 94 -8.19 8.84 16.66
N ARG A 95 -7.81 9.41 15.51
CA ARG A 95 -7.46 8.69 14.27
C ARG A 95 -5.98 8.34 14.14
N ARG A 96 -5.13 8.67 15.12
CA ARG A 96 -3.70 8.34 15.06
C ARG A 96 -3.46 6.85 14.81
N LEU A 97 -2.37 6.54 14.10
CA LEU A 97 -1.89 5.16 13.99
C LEU A 97 -1.64 4.59 15.39
N ARG A 98 -2.01 3.31 15.61
CA ARG A 98 -1.99 2.70 16.94
C ARG A 98 -0.80 1.79 17.15
N ASN A 99 -0.43 1.04 16.12
CA ASN A 99 0.72 0.15 16.13
C ASN A 99 1.61 0.44 14.92
N LEU A 100 2.82 0.93 15.19
CA LEU A 100 3.82 1.25 14.16
C LEU A 100 4.69 0.05 13.78
N ASN A 101 4.49 -1.10 14.41
CA ASN A 101 5.18 -2.34 14.06
C ASN A 101 4.17 -3.49 14.06
N PRO A 102 3.35 -3.63 13.00
CA PRO A 102 2.33 -4.65 12.94
C PRO A 102 2.91 -6.08 12.86
N ASN A 103 4.16 -6.22 12.39
CA ASN A 103 4.90 -7.47 12.30
C ASN A 103 4.08 -8.57 11.61
N VAL A 104 3.50 -8.24 10.45
CA VAL A 104 2.71 -9.18 9.65
C VAL A 104 3.61 -9.71 8.54
N SER A 105 3.95 -10.99 8.62
CA SER A 105 4.71 -11.66 7.57
C SER A 105 3.80 -12.10 6.42
N PHE A 106 4.32 -11.95 5.20
CA PHE A 106 3.75 -12.49 3.97
C PHE A 106 4.45 -13.79 3.54
N SER A 107 5.61 -14.10 4.13
CA SER A 107 6.30 -15.36 3.94
C SER A 107 5.66 -16.48 4.78
N PRO A 108 5.70 -17.74 4.29
CA PRO A 108 6.30 -18.16 3.03
C PRO A 108 5.36 -18.01 1.82
N ASP A 109 4.07 -17.82 2.04
CA ASP A 109 3.03 -17.93 1.00
C ASP A 109 3.29 -17.05 -0.23
N PHE A 110 3.81 -15.83 -0.03
CA PHE A 110 4.04 -14.86 -1.09
C PHE A 110 5.52 -14.67 -1.45
N ASP A 111 6.40 -15.57 -0.99
CA ASP A 111 7.79 -15.59 -1.43
C ASP A 111 7.85 -15.96 -2.93
N PRO A 112 8.80 -15.39 -3.71
CA PRO A 112 8.85 -15.58 -5.17
C PRO A 112 8.80 -17.05 -5.62
N GLU A 113 9.45 -17.96 -4.89
CA GLU A 113 9.45 -19.39 -5.16
C GLU A 113 8.08 -20.08 -4.97
N ASN A 114 7.22 -19.51 -4.12
CA ASN A 114 5.92 -20.08 -3.77
C ASN A 114 4.78 -19.46 -4.58
N LEU A 115 4.97 -18.31 -5.22
CA LEU A 115 3.92 -17.63 -5.99
C LEU A 115 3.30 -18.50 -7.10
N SER A 116 4.03 -19.46 -7.64
CA SER A 116 3.50 -20.43 -8.63
C SER A 116 2.38 -21.34 -8.09
N SER A 117 2.12 -21.34 -6.77
CA SER A 117 1.01 -22.06 -6.15
C SER A 117 -0.35 -21.44 -6.45
N PHE A 118 -0.41 -20.15 -6.75
CA PHE A 118 -1.64 -19.46 -7.15
C PHE A 118 -1.81 -19.58 -8.66
N ARG A 119 -2.85 -20.27 -9.12
CA ARG A 119 -3.07 -20.56 -10.56
C ARG A 119 -3.83 -19.46 -11.28
N THR A 120 -4.57 -18.65 -10.55
CA THR A 120 -5.39 -17.58 -11.12
C THR A 120 -5.19 -16.28 -10.34
N VAL A 121 -5.47 -15.16 -11.01
CA VAL A 121 -5.50 -13.83 -10.36
C VAL A 121 -6.47 -13.81 -9.19
N ALA A 122 -7.60 -14.53 -9.30
CA ALA A 122 -8.60 -14.62 -8.24
C ALA A 122 -8.06 -15.33 -6.99
N GLU A 123 -7.32 -16.44 -7.16
CA GLU A 123 -6.70 -17.15 -6.03
C GLU A 123 -5.64 -16.30 -5.32
N LEU A 124 -4.78 -15.62 -6.08
CA LEU A 124 -3.78 -14.72 -5.51
C LEU A 124 -4.45 -13.54 -4.80
N GLY A 125 -5.44 -12.92 -5.44
CA GLY A 125 -6.15 -11.75 -4.92
C GLY A 125 -6.88 -12.06 -3.61
N ASP A 126 -7.51 -13.23 -3.50
CA ASP A 126 -8.25 -13.63 -2.30
C ASP A 126 -7.28 -13.81 -1.11
N ALA A 127 -6.16 -14.50 -1.35
CA ALA A 127 -5.12 -14.70 -0.36
C ALA A 127 -4.47 -13.38 0.09
N LEU A 128 -4.13 -12.50 -0.86
CA LEU A 128 -3.55 -11.19 -0.58
C LEU A 128 -4.53 -10.29 0.16
N MET A 129 -5.81 -10.26 -0.24
CA MET A 129 -6.84 -9.44 0.39
C MET A 129 -7.02 -9.81 1.88
N SER A 130 -6.99 -11.10 2.21
CA SER A 130 -7.04 -11.57 3.60
C SER A 130 -5.84 -11.05 4.43
N ARG A 131 -4.62 -11.20 3.91
CA ARG A 131 -3.40 -10.74 4.58
C ARG A 131 -3.36 -9.21 4.66
N HIS A 132 -3.83 -8.54 3.62
CA HIS A 132 -3.95 -7.09 3.53
C HIS A 132 -4.84 -6.53 4.64
N ASN A 133 -6.03 -7.10 4.80
CA ASN A 133 -6.98 -6.68 5.84
C ASN A 133 -6.39 -6.83 7.25
N LEU A 134 -5.58 -7.87 7.48
CA LEU A 134 -4.88 -8.06 8.75
C LEU A 134 -3.89 -6.91 9.03
N VAL A 135 -3.17 -6.40 8.03
CA VAL A 135 -2.24 -5.26 8.21
C VAL A 135 -3.00 -4.01 8.63
N HIS A 136 -4.08 -3.66 7.91
CA HIS A 136 -4.95 -2.54 8.26
C HIS A 136 -5.47 -2.62 9.71
N GLN A 137 -5.97 -3.79 10.11
CA GLN A 137 -6.45 -4.05 11.46
C GLN A 137 -5.33 -3.95 12.51
N ARG A 138 -4.14 -4.49 12.22
CA ARG A 138 -3.00 -4.51 13.14
C ARG A 138 -2.43 -3.13 13.38
N ILE A 139 -2.36 -2.26 12.36
CA ILE A 139 -1.93 -0.86 12.50
C ILE A 139 -2.96 -0.07 13.31
N GLY A 140 -4.25 -0.26 13.04
CA GLY A 140 -5.33 0.43 13.73
C GLY A 140 -5.40 1.93 13.40
N GLY A 141 -6.25 2.66 14.14
CA GLY A 141 -6.44 4.10 13.89
C GLY A 141 -7.09 4.34 12.53
N ILE A 142 -6.61 5.35 11.80
CA ILE A 142 -7.13 5.65 10.46
C ILE A 142 -6.86 4.53 9.45
N MET A 143 -5.83 3.71 9.65
CA MET A 143 -5.56 2.55 8.78
C MET A 143 -6.61 1.45 8.95
N ASN A 144 -7.42 1.43 10.01
CA ASN A 144 -8.52 0.47 10.15
C ASN A 144 -9.89 1.06 9.74
N ASP A 145 -9.89 2.20 9.03
CA ASP A 145 -11.08 2.83 8.48
C ASP A 145 -11.02 2.72 6.95
N MET A 146 -11.84 1.84 6.35
CA MET A 146 -11.80 1.57 4.91
C MET A 146 -12.01 2.81 4.04
N ARG A 147 -12.76 3.82 4.51
CA ARG A 147 -12.92 5.07 3.77
C ARG A 147 -11.69 5.95 3.93
N MET A 148 -11.21 6.10 5.15
CA MET A 148 -10.24 7.12 5.50
C MET A 148 -8.78 6.66 5.40
N ALA A 149 -8.52 5.36 5.28
CA ALA A 149 -7.17 4.79 5.24
C ALA A 149 -6.22 5.45 4.23
N PRO A 150 -6.64 5.85 3.01
CA PRO A 150 -5.77 6.54 2.06
C PRO A 150 -5.15 7.85 2.58
N LEU A 151 -5.73 8.48 3.61
CA LEU A 151 -5.18 9.68 4.25
C LEU A 151 -3.91 9.43 5.06
N ALA A 152 -3.63 8.18 5.45
CA ALA A 152 -2.35 7.84 6.05
C ALA A 152 -1.32 7.63 4.94
N PRO A 153 -0.18 8.35 4.93
CA PRO A 153 0.82 8.18 3.89
C PRO A 153 1.32 6.73 3.76
N ILE A 154 1.37 5.97 4.86
CA ILE A 154 1.82 4.57 4.85
C ILE A 154 0.88 3.63 4.06
N PHE A 155 -0.37 4.03 3.82
CA PHE A 155 -1.29 3.32 2.93
C PHE A 155 -0.63 3.05 1.57
N TRP A 156 0.04 4.05 1.01
CA TRP A 156 0.52 3.99 -0.37
C TRP A 156 1.71 3.04 -0.55
N PRO A 157 2.80 3.14 0.24
CA PRO A 157 3.87 2.14 0.20
C PRO A 157 3.41 0.72 0.55
N PHE A 158 2.41 0.58 1.44
CA PHE A 158 1.85 -0.74 1.74
C PHE A 158 1.18 -1.36 0.50
N HIS A 159 0.38 -0.58 -0.23
CA HIS A 159 -0.25 -1.04 -1.46
C HIS A 159 0.78 -1.25 -2.58
N GLY A 160 1.86 -0.46 -2.61
CA GLY A 160 3.03 -0.72 -3.46
C GLY A 160 3.65 -2.11 -3.22
N PHE A 161 3.73 -2.55 -1.96
CA PHE A 161 4.20 -3.89 -1.61
C PHE A 161 3.25 -4.99 -2.13
N ILE A 162 1.94 -4.82 -1.99
CA ILE A 162 0.94 -5.76 -2.55
C ILE A 162 1.04 -5.82 -4.08
N ASP A 163 1.20 -4.67 -4.73
CA ASP A 163 1.32 -4.59 -6.18
C ASP A 163 2.60 -5.25 -6.70
N ASP A 164 3.71 -5.15 -5.96
CA ASP A 164 4.95 -5.85 -6.29
C ASP A 164 4.80 -7.37 -6.25
N ILE A 165 4.07 -7.91 -5.26
CA ILE A 165 3.75 -9.34 -5.23
C ILE A 165 2.92 -9.73 -6.46
N TYR A 166 1.91 -8.93 -6.80
CA TYR A 166 1.09 -9.19 -7.98
C TYR A 166 1.90 -9.12 -9.28
N ALA A 167 2.78 -8.12 -9.43
CA ALA A 167 3.67 -8.00 -10.57
C ALA A 167 4.63 -9.19 -10.69
N ASN A 168 5.20 -9.65 -9.57
CA ASN A 168 6.07 -10.83 -9.55
C ASN A 168 5.32 -12.09 -9.99
N TRP A 169 4.09 -12.31 -9.48
CA TRP A 169 3.26 -13.44 -9.89
C TRP A 169 2.98 -13.46 -11.40
N GLN A 170 2.76 -12.29 -12.02
CA GLN A 170 2.51 -12.18 -13.47
C GLN A 170 3.72 -12.53 -14.35
N THR A 171 4.92 -12.62 -13.76
CA THR A 171 6.15 -12.97 -14.50
C THR A 171 6.49 -14.46 -14.46
N ILE A 172 5.69 -15.25 -13.74
CA ILE A 172 5.82 -16.71 -13.61
C ILE A 172 5.02 -17.39 -14.72
#